data_AF-Q52520-F1
#
_entry.id   AF-Q52520-F1
#
_cell.length_a   1.000
_cell.length_b   1.000
_cell.length_c   1.000
_cell.angle_alpha   90.00
_cell.angle_beta   90.00
_cell.angle_gamma   90.00
#
_symmetry.space_group_name_H-M   'P 1'
#
loop_
_entity.id
_entity.type
_entity.pdbx_description
1 polymer ?
#
loop_
_entity_poly.entity_id
_entity_poly.type
_entity_poly.pdbx_seq_one_letter_code
_entity_poly.pdbx_strand_id
1 'polypeptide(L)'
;MTDHKDPKPKLAAFILRRPSTRYSLGGILIVGIRDQGYFWGGFNTAMEASNTETFCISCHEMGDNVYPEYKETIHYSNRTGVRATCPDCHVPKEWTHKMVRKVEASKELWGKLIGTID
;
A
#
# COMPACT_ATOMS: atom_id res chain seq x y z
N MET A 1 -19.50 -32.19 -25.88
CA MET A 1 -18.83 -31.71 -27.11
C MET A 1 -18.79 -30.18 -27.05
N THR A 2 -17.89 -29.61 -26.25
CA THR A 2 -17.64 -28.17 -26.22
C THR A 2 -16.14 -28.00 -26.43
N ASP A 3 -15.79 -27.45 -27.58
CA ASP A 3 -14.44 -27.23 -28.07
C ASP A 3 -13.74 -26.17 -27.19
N HIS A 4 -12.82 -26.62 -26.34
CA HIS A 4 -12.01 -25.76 -25.48
C HIS A 4 -10.82 -25.24 -26.32
N LYS A 5 -11.02 -24.10 -27.00
CA LYS A 5 -9.96 -23.44 -27.76
C LYS A 5 -9.20 -22.45 -26.89
N ASP A 6 -8.14 -22.92 -26.24
CA ASP A 6 -7.18 -22.09 -25.48
C ASP A 6 -5.86 -21.90 -26.26
N PRO A 7 -5.02 -20.90 -25.94
CA PRO A 7 -5.03 -19.60 -26.61
C PRO A 7 -3.70 -19.37 -27.35
N LYS A 8 -3.62 -18.39 -28.27
CA LYS A 8 -2.41 -18.07 -29.05
C LYS A 8 -1.29 -17.47 -28.16
N PRO A 9 -0.29 -18.23 -27.66
CA PRO A 9 0.71 -17.68 -26.73
C PRO A 9 1.87 -17.02 -27.50
N LYS A 10 2.08 -17.44 -28.76
CA LYS A 10 3.25 -17.06 -29.56
C LYS A 10 3.17 -15.63 -30.11
N LEU A 11 1.96 -15.09 -30.29
CA LEU A 11 1.77 -13.76 -30.87
C LEU A 11 2.10 -12.64 -29.87
N ALA A 12 1.67 -12.78 -28.61
CA ALA A 12 1.95 -11.79 -27.56
C ALA A 12 3.46 -11.72 -27.21
N ALA A 13 4.11 -12.88 -27.07
CA ALA A 13 5.55 -12.95 -26.80
C ALA A 13 6.40 -12.36 -27.95
N PHE A 14 5.93 -12.48 -29.19
CA PHE A 14 6.61 -11.92 -30.36
C PHE A 14 6.50 -10.40 -30.45
N ILE A 15 5.34 -9.84 -30.06
CA ILE A 15 5.11 -8.40 -30.01
C ILE A 15 5.97 -7.75 -28.91
N LEU A 16 6.07 -8.37 -27.72
CA LEU A 16 6.92 -7.85 -26.64
C LEU A 16 8.42 -7.88 -26.95
N ARG A 17 8.88 -8.84 -27.77
CA ARG A 17 10.31 -9.05 -28.05
C ARG A 17 10.86 -8.20 -29.20
N ARG A 18 10.02 -7.49 -29.96
CA ARG A 18 10.46 -6.65 -31.07
C ARG A 18 10.66 -5.21 -30.59
N PRO A 19 11.89 -4.65 -30.65
CA PRO A 19 12.12 -3.26 -30.28
C PRO A 19 11.34 -2.34 -31.23
N SER A 20 10.67 -1.35 -30.66
CA SER A 20 9.92 -0.36 -31.42
C SER A 20 10.87 0.46 -32.30
N THR A 21 10.70 0.39 -33.62
CA THR A 21 11.47 1.20 -34.60
C THR A 21 11.04 2.68 -34.62
N ARG A 22 9.94 3.03 -33.96
CA ARG A 22 9.32 4.37 -33.93
C ARG A 22 9.72 5.22 -32.73
N TYR A 23 10.33 4.62 -31.71
CA TYR A 23 10.70 5.31 -30.47
C TYR A 23 12.20 5.16 -30.24
N SER A 24 12.89 6.27 -29.95
CA SER A 24 14.31 6.24 -29.63
C SER A 24 14.54 5.45 -28.34
N LEU A 25 15.54 4.57 -28.35
CA LEU A 25 16.00 3.83 -27.17
C LEU A 25 16.24 4.76 -25.98
N GLY A 26 16.84 5.93 -26.20
CA GLY A 26 17.08 6.94 -25.15
C GLY A 26 15.78 7.52 -24.60
N GLY A 27 14.78 7.76 -25.45
CA GLY A 27 13.47 8.27 -25.01
C GLY A 27 12.72 7.27 -24.13
N ILE A 28 12.75 5.98 -24.50
CA ILE A 28 12.15 4.91 -23.70
C ILE A 28 12.85 4.78 -22.34
N LEU A 29 14.18 4.86 -22.31
CA LEU A 29 14.97 4.78 -21.08
C LEU A 29 14.65 5.93 -20.12
N ILE A 30 14.59 7.17 -20.63
CA ILE A 30 14.26 8.35 -19.82
C ILE A 30 12.86 8.24 -19.23
N VAL A 31 11.87 7.84 -20.05
CA VAL A 31 10.48 7.67 -19.60
C VAL A 31 10.41 6.57 -18.54
N GLY A 32 11.03 5.41 -18.77
CA GLY A 32 11.04 4.31 -17.81
C GLY A 32 11.69 4.68 -16.47
N ILE A 33 12.80 5.41 -16.47
CA ILE A 33 13.43 5.91 -15.24
C ILE A 33 12.52 6.89 -14.51
N ARG A 34 11.90 7.82 -15.25
CA ARG A 34 10.94 8.78 -14.69
C ARG A 34 9.77 8.05 -14.02
N ASP A 35 9.11 7.16 -14.76
CA ASP A 35 7.93 6.45 -14.29
C ASP A 35 8.26 5.57 -13.09
N GLN A 36 9.42 4.88 -13.11
CA GLN A 36 9.92 4.13 -11.95
C GLN A 36 10.12 5.04 -10.72
N GLY A 37 10.75 6.21 -10.89
CA GLY A 37 11.01 7.15 -9.81
C GLY A 37 9.71 7.70 -9.20
N TYR A 38 8.78 8.16 -10.04
CA TYR A 38 7.49 8.67 -9.58
C TYR A 38 6.64 7.59 -8.94
N PHE A 39 6.59 6.39 -9.53
CA PHE A 39 5.82 5.28 -8.98
C PHE A 39 6.38 4.87 -7.62
N TRP A 40 7.68 4.62 -7.52
CA TRP A 40 8.30 4.18 -6.27
C TRP A 40 8.21 5.25 -5.17
N GLY A 41 8.49 6.50 -5.53
CA GLY A 41 8.39 7.64 -4.60
C GLY A 41 6.95 7.85 -4.14
N GLY A 42 6.00 7.93 -5.07
CA GLY A 42 4.58 8.11 -4.77
C GLY A 42 4.00 6.97 -3.94
N PHE A 43 4.34 5.73 -4.30
CA PHE A 43 3.93 4.55 -3.56
C PHE A 43 4.42 4.58 -2.11
N ASN A 44 5.72 4.81 -1.87
CA ASN A 44 6.25 4.85 -0.51
C ASN A 44 5.70 6.03 0.30
N THR A 45 5.47 7.19 -0.32
CA THR A 45 4.80 8.32 0.33
C THR A 45 3.38 7.96 0.76
N ALA A 46 2.59 7.31 -0.09
CA ALA A 46 1.25 6.86 0.28
C ALA A 46 1.28 5.79 1.38
N MET A 47 2.26 4.89 1.33
CA MET A 47 2.48 3.90 2.38
C MET A 47 2.82 4.53 3.72
N GLU A 48 3.62 5.59 3.73
CA GLU A 48 3.98 6.28 4.96
C GLU A 48 2.85 7.16 5.49
N ALA A 49 2.11 7.84 4.61
CA ALA A 49 0.91 8.58 4.99
C ALA A 49 -0.13 7.68 5.69
N SER A 50 -0.30 6.45 5.21
CA SER A 50 -1.18 5.43 5.81
C SER A 50 -0.57 4.71 7.03
N ASN A 51 0.61 5.12 7.51
CA ASN A 51 1.19 4.68 8.78
C ASN A 51 1.23 5.83 9.79
N THR A 52 0.42 6.86 9.63
CA THR A 52 0.34 7.96 10.59
C THR A 52 -0.81 7.72 11.56
N GLU A 53 -0.67 8.22 12.79
CA GLU A 53 -1.76 8.18 13.77
C GLU A 53 -3.02 8.89 13.24
N THR A 54 -2.85 10.01 12.53
CA THR A 54 -3.95 10.76 11.92
C THR A 54 -4.73 9.91 10.91
N PHE A 55 -4.05 9.05 10.15
CA PHE A 55 -4.72 8.07 9.30
C PHE A 55 -5.42 7.00 10.13
N CYS A 56 -4.77 6.45 11.16
CA CYS A 56 -5.37 5.43 12.02
C CYS A 56 -6.69 5.90 12.65
N ILE A 57 -6.74 7.13 13.19
CA ILE A 57 -7.94 7.69 13.83
C ILE A 57 -8.94 8.30 12.82
N SER A 58 -8.65 8.24 11.52
CA SER A 58 -9.58 8.72 10.49
C SER A 58 -10.77 7.77 10.30
N CYS A 59 -10.66 6.53 10.75
CA CYS A 59 -11.78 5.60 10.86
C CYS A 59 -12.55 5.87 12.16
N HIS A 60 -13.87 5.99 12.09
CA HIS A 60 -14.69 6.30 13.27
C HIS A 60 -14.51 5.29 14.41
N GLU A 61 -14.33 4.01 14.10
CA GLU A 61 -14.12 2.96 15.11
C GLU A 61 -12.83 3.21 15.91
N MET A 62 -11.76 3.57 15.21
CA MET A 62 -10.48 3.85 15.84
C MET A 62 -10.49 5.22 16.54
N GLY A 63 -11.17 6.21 15.97
CA GLY A 63 -11.24 7.57 16.50
C GLY A 63 -12.16 7.72 17.71
N ASP A 64 -13.30 7.04 17.73
CA ASP A 64 -14.35 7.19 18.75
C ASP A 64 -14.25 6.17 19.87
N ASN A 65 -13.64 5.00 19.63
CA ASN A 65 -13.51 3.93 20.63
C ASN A 65 -12.07 3.78 21.13
N VAL A 66 -11.15 3.37 20.26
CA VAL A 66 -9.78 2.99 20.66
C VAL A 66 -8.92 4.20 21.04
N TYR A 67 -9.05 5.32 20.33
CA TYR A 67 -8.24 6.51 20.60
C TYR A 67 -8.52 7.15 21.97
N PRO A 68 -9.78 7.28 22.43
CA PRO A 68 -10.09 7.66 23.80
C PRO A 68 -9.42 6.79 24.86
N GLU A 69 -9.51 5.46 24.73
CA GLU A 69 -8.88 4.52 25.65
C GLU A 69 -7.35 4.69 25.67
N TYR A 70 -6.75 4.83 24.48
CA TYR A 70 -5.32 5.03 24.33
C TYR A 70 -4.83 6.31 25.05
N LYS A 71 -5.62 7.40 25.05
CA LYS A 71 -5.28 8.66 25.74
C LYS A 71 -5.16 8.51 27.26
N GLU A 72 -5.83 7.52 27.84
CA GLU A 72 -5.77 7.23 29.27
C GLU A 72 -4.54 6.39 29.65
N THR A 73 -3.77 5.92 28.66
CA THR A 73 -2.61 5.05 28.89
C THR A 73 -1.31 5.82 29.11
N ILE A 74 -0.32 5.12 29.68
CA ILE A 74 1.06 5.62 29.82
C ILE A 74 1.75 5.89 28.48
N HIS A 75 1.22 5.31 27.39
CA HIS A 75 1.78 5.51 26.05
C HIS A 75 1.38 6.87 25.48
N TYR A 76 0.28 7.48 25.96
CA TYR A 76 -0.13 8.82 25.59
C TYR A 76 0.47 9.90 26.51
N SER A 77 0.32 9.73 27.83
CA SER A 77 0.86 10.67 28.83
C SER A 77 2.08 10.08 29.53
N ASN A 78 3.25 10.42 29.00
CA ASN A 78 4.54 9.87 29.41
C ASN A 78 5.46 10.95 30.03
N ARG A 79 6.17 10.59 31.09
CA ARG A 79 7.16 11.41 31.81
C ARG A 79 8.39 11.86 31.00
N THR A 80 8.78 11.14 29.95
CA THR A 80 9.96 11.43 29.12
C THR A 80 9.67 12.35 27.94
N GLY A 81 8.40 12.66 27.66
CA GLY A 81 7.98 13.49 26.52
C GLY A 81 8.01 12.81 25.15
N VAL A 82 8.52 11.58 25.02
CA VAL A 82 8.50 10.79 23.78
C VAL A 82 7.28 9.86 23.76
N ARG A 83 6.28 10.16 22.92
CA ARG A 83 5.03 9.41 22.86
C ARG A 83 5.12 8.29 21.83
N ALA A 84 4.77 7.06 22.22
CA ALA A 84 4.60 5.96 21.28
C ALA A 84 3.19 6.05 20.68
N THR A 85 3.11 6.17 19.36
CA THR A 85 1.87 6.31 18.60
C THR A 85 1.42 4.97 18.01
N CYS A 86 0.21 4.91 17.44
CA CYS A 86 -0.34 3.68 16.85
C CYS A 86 0.65 2.90 15.94
N PRO A 87 1.29 3.52 14.93
CA PRO A 87 2.18 2.79 14.01
C PRO A 87 3.45 2.27 14.67
N ASP A 88 3.90 2.86 15.78
CA ASP A 88 5.16 2.48 16.43
C ASP A 88 5.13 1.03 16.95
N CYS A 89 3.93 0.55 17.29
CA CYS A 89 3.70 -0.82 17.76
C CYS A 89 2.95 -1.69 16.74
N HIS A 90 2.02 -1.13 15.95
CA HIS A 90 1.17 -1.92 15.05
C HIS A 90 1.73 -2.12 13.64
N VAL A 91 2.67 -1.26 13.20
CA VAL A 91 3.17 -1.30 11.83
C VAL A 91 4.63 -1.77 11.83
N PRO A 92 4.94 -2.91 11.19
CA PRO A 92 6.32 -3.35 11.05
C PRO A 92 7.18 -2.31 10.32
N LYS A 93 8.42 -2.12 10.77
CA LYS A 93 9.36 -1.17 10.17
C LYS A 93 10.01 -1.72 8.89
N GLU A 94 10.27 -3.02 8.88
CA GLU A 94 10.84 -3.73 7.73
C GLU A 94 9.85 -3.77 6.57
N TRP A 95 10.32 -3.39 5.37
CA TRP A 95 9.47 -3.21 4.19
C TRP A 95 8.63 -4.44 3.86
N THR A 96 9.24 -5.62 3.84
CA THR A 96 8.55 -6.88 3.48
C THR A 96 7.39 -7.18 4.43
N HIS A 97 7.64 -7.09 5.74
CA HIS A 97 6.61 -7.35 6.75
C HIS A 97 5.52 -6.28 6.75
N LYS A 98 5.90 -5.01 6.55
CA LYS A 98 4.95 -3.89 6.38
C LYS A 98 4.01 -4.17 5.20
N MET A 99 4.55 -4.61 4.07
CA MET A 99 3.76 -4.88 2.88
C MET A 99 2.77 -6.04 3.07
N VAL A 100 3.20 -7.14 3.69
CA VAL A 100 2.31 -8.26 3.99
C VAL A 100 1.11 -7.81 4.82
N ARG A 101 1.35 -7.08 5.93
CA ARG A 101 0.26 -6.62 6.80
C ARG A 101 -0.67 -5.63 6.10
N LYS A 102 -0.16 -4.79 5.19
CA LYS A 102 -0.99 -3.88 4.39
C LYS A 102 -1.88 -4.61 3.37
N VAL A 103 -1.39 -5.70 2.77
CA VAL A 103 -2.24 -6.56 1.92
C VAL A 103 -3.34 -7.24 2.75
N GLU A 104 -3.02 -7.71 3.96
CA GLU A 104 -4.01 -8.27 4.88
C GLU A 104 -5.03 -7.22 5.33
N ALA A 105 -4.58 -6.02 5.70
CA ALA A 105 -5.42 -4.90 6.10
C ALA A 105 -6.42 -4.47 5.01
N SER A 106 -6.08 -4.71 3.73
CA SER A 106 -6.99 -4.42 2.62
C SER A 106 -8.31 -5.21 2.72
N LYS A 107 -8.30 -6.38 3.40
CA LYS A 107 -9.52 -7.14 3.72
C LYS A 107 -10.37 -6.47 4.78
N GLU A 108 -9.75 -5.83 5.77
CA GLU A 108 -10.43 -5.05 6.82
C GLU A 108 -11.16 -3.85 6.18
N LEU A 109 -10.47 -3.13 5.27
CA LEU A 109 -11.09 -2.06 4.48
C LEU A 109 -12.24 -2.57 3.61
N TRP A 110 -12.04 -3.70 2.92
CA TRP A 110 -13.13 -4.31 2.15
C TRP A 110 -14.32 -4.66 3.05
N GLY A 111 -14.07 -5.27 4.20
CA GLY A 111 -15.09 -5.60 5.20
C GLY A 111 -15.86 -4.37 5.68
N LYS A 112 -15.17 -3.23 5.86
CA LYS A 112 -15.82 -1.95 6.15
C LYS A 112 -16.70 -1.46 5.00
N LEU A 113 -16.21 -1.53 3.76
CA LEU A 113 -16.97 -1.11 2.59
C LEU A 113 -18.24 -1.93 2.36
N ILE A 114 -18.22 -3.24 2.67
CA ILE A 114 -19.39 -4.12 2.54
C ILE A 114 -20.22 -4.22 3.82
N GLY A 115 -19.83 -3.52 4.89
CA GLY A 115 -20.57 -3.46 6.16
C GLY A 115 -20.47 -4.72 7.04
N THR A 116 -19.47 -5.58 6.83
CA THR A 116 -19.22 -6.75 7.70
C THR A 116 -18.37 -6.41 8.92
N ILE A 117 -17.63 -5.31 8.86
CA ILE A 117 -16.80 -4.77 9.95
C ILE A 117 -17.20 -3.32 10.11
N ASP A 118 -17.51 -2.89 11.33
CA ASP A 118 -17.71 -1.50 11.67
C ASP A 118 -16.48 -1.00 12.43
#